data_AF-A0A2T5GZW5-F1
#
_entry.id   AF-A0A2T5GZW5-F1
#
_cell.length_a   1.000
_cell.length_b   1.000
_cell.length_c   1.000
_cell.angle_alpha   90.00
_cell.angle_beta   90.00
_cell.angle_gamma   90.00
#
_symmetry.space_group_name_H-M   'P 1'
#
loop_
_entity.id
_entity.type
_entity.pdbx_description
1 polymer ?
#
loop_
_entity_poly.entity_id
_entity_poly.type
_entity_poly.pdbx_seq_one_letter_code
_entity_poly.pdbx_strand_id
1 'polypeptide(L)'
;MIEMSDKLPQIEDPIGYAAACEHVVKLFKTDTMWRSAKFAATVHERAIDYIEQAPALVLFILPEDRKRKLAGGDRAYAAHRLAYHCRQGVRLKEIMKSYGLTMPLRKLKGKALAPEDLGVVRLLATLPPSVVSQAIPNSIADQRRWLSAVGEWRRICSHVRWTDIYIEWAVVQLAKHKVRKSDVGTITDFIGRGDLPLNLAWEWPRAIAAADDWHDRLSAGDAKARFGVMADQVVDLGTHPDHTVLYGLEFVALRTPTQSMRRARRCTTALPATSRRS
;
A
#
# COMPACT_ATOMS: atom_id res chain seq x y z
N MET A 1 30.05 4.39 12.63
CA MET A 1 30.09 4.09 11.18
C MET A 1 30.17 2.58 11.04
N ILE A 2 29.15 1.93 10.48
CA ILE A 2 29.19 0.49 10.21
C ILE A 2 29.72 0.35 8.78
N GLU A 3 30.98 -0.06 8.64
CA GLU A 3 31.55 -0.46 7.34
C GLU A 3 30.80 -1.70 6.85
N MET A 4 29.91 -1.51 5.87
CA MET A 4 29.34 -2.62 5.12
C MET A 4 30.34 -3.02 4.04
N SER A 5 31.10 -4.09 4.29
CA SER A 5 31.99 -4.70 3.29
C SER A 5 31.22 -5.04 2.01
N ASP A 6 31.61 -4.41 0.91
CA ASP A 6 31.08 -4.64 -0.45
C ASP A 6 31.65 -5.93 -1.09
N LYS A 7 32.37 -6.76 -0.34
CA LYS A 7 32.90 -8.05 -0.80
C LYS A 7 32.08 -9.18 -0.20
N LEU A 8 31.43 -9.94 -1.09
CA LEU A 8 30.70 -11.15 -0.75
C LEU A 8 31.65 -12.18 -0.12
N PRO A 9 31.26 -12.85 0.98
CA PRO A 9 32.05 -13.95 1.55
C PRO A 9 32.18 -15.08 0.53
N GLN A 10 33.37 -15.68 0.45
CA GLN A 10 33.57 -16.93 -0.28
C GLN A 10 33.04 -18.07 0.59
N ILE A 11 32.15 -18.90 0.06
CA ILE A 11 31.57 -20.05 0.77
C ILE A 11 31.84 -21.30 -0.08
N GLU A 12 32.51 -22.28 0.53
CA GLU A 12 32.71 -23.65 0.04
C GLU A 12 31.69 -24.55 0.74
N ASP A 13 30.65 -25.09 0.07
CA ASP A 13 30.14 -26.48 0.22
C ASP A 13 28.73 -26.74 -0.39
N PRO A 14 28.45 -27.94 -0.96
CA PRO A 14 27.10 -28.39 -1.36
C PRO A 14 26.14 -28.66 -0.19
N ILE A 15 26.66 -28.82 1.04
CA ILE A 15 25.87 -28.90 2.29
C ILE A 15 25.08 -27.59 2.52
N GLY A 16 25.55 -26.48 1.94
CA GLY A 16 24.88 -25.18 1.97
C GLY A 16 23.51 -25.16 1.30
N TYR A 17 23.17 -26.11 0.41
CA TYR A 17 21.90 -26.06 -0.34
C TYR A 17 20.66 -26.30 0.53
N ALA A 18 20.66 -27.34 1.35
CA ALA A 18 19.54 -27.64 2.26
C ALA A 18 19.39 -26.54 3.31
N ALA A 19 20.52 -26.08 3.86
CA ALA A 19 20.58 -24.97 4.79
C ALA A 19 20.08 -23.65 4.17
N ALA A 20 20.44 -23.35 2.92
CA ALA A 20 19.96 -22.17 2.19
C ALA A 20 18.44 -22.25 1.96
N CYS A 21 17.92 -23.43 1.59
CA CYS A 21 16.48 -23.65 1.45
C CYS A 21 15.73 -23.39 2.76
N GLU A 22 16.24 -23.89 3.89
CA GLU A 22 15.66 -23.63 5.21
C GLU A 22 15.79 -22.16 5.63
N HIS A 23 16.92 -21.52 5.29
CA HIS A 23 17.14 -20.12 5.56
C HIS A 23 16.12 -19.23 4.83
N VAL A 24 15.87 -19.50 3.54
CA VAL A 24 14.86 -18.79 2.76
C VAL A 24 13.47 -18.86 3.39
N VAL A 25 13.07 -20.02 3.92
CA VAL A 25 11.76 -20.18 4.58
C VAL A 25 11.64 -19.24 5.78
N LYS A 26 12.76 -18.94 6.47
CA LYS A 26 12.78 -17.99 7.59
C LYS A 26 12.75 -16.53 7.11
N LEU A 27 13.17 -16.23 5.87
CA LEU A 27 13.20 -14.86 5.32
C LEU A 27 11.82 -14.33 4.93
N PHE A 28 10.89 -15.18 4.50
CA PHE A 28 9.59 -14.79 3.97
C PHE A 28 8.43 -15.35 4.81
N LYS A 29 7.35 -14.57 4.94
CA LYS A 29 6.20 -14.96 5.77
C LYS A 29 5.23 -15.89 5.05
N THR A 30 5.00 -15.65 3.76
CA THR A 30 3.96 -16.34 2.97
C THR A 30 4.53 -17.49 2.17
N ASP A 31 3.73 -18.56 2.06
CA ASP A 31 4.04 -19.80 1.32
C ASP A 31 4.52 -19.59 -0.12
N THR A 32 3.78 -18.79 -0.87
CA THR A 32 4.10 -18.38 -2.24
C THR A 32 5.46 -17.69 -2.37
N MET A 33 5.75 -16.75 -1.46
CA MET A 33 7.02 -16.03 -1.45
C MET A 33 8.20 -16.93 -1.11
N TRP A 34 8.12 -17.75 -0.05
CA TRP A 34 9.26 -18.61 0.28
C TRP A 34 9.45 -19.73 -0.75
N ARG A 35 8.40 -20.24 -1.42
CA ARG A 35 8.56 -21.19 -2.53
C ARG A 35 9.31 -20.57 -3.70
N SER A 36 8.93 -19.35 -4.06
CA SER A 36 9.59 -18.60 -5.13
C SER A 36 11.05 -18.32 -4.79
N ALA A 37 11.31 -17.88 -3.56
CA ALA A 37 12.65 -17.65 -3.08
C ALA A 37 13.46 -18.96 -3.00
N LYS A 38 12.83 -20.08 -2.62
CA LYS A 38 13.49 -21.39 -2.56
C LYS A 38 13.94 -21.80 -3.96
N PHE A 39 13.04 -21.72 -4.95
CA PHE A 39 13.39 -21.97 -6.35
C PHE A 39 14.50 -21.04 -6.85
N ALA A 40 14.45 -19.75 -6.52
CA ALA A 40 15.52 -18.82 -6.88
C ALA A 40 16.85 -19.19 -6.20
N ALA A 41 16.83 -19.66 -4.96
CA ALA A 41 18.03 -20.14 -4.27
C ALA A 41 18.59 -21.44 -4.88
N THR A 42 17.78 -22.24 -5.59
CA THR A 42 18.28 -23.48 -6.21
C THR A 42 19.09 -23.25 -7.48
N VAL A 43 19.10 -22.04 -8.04
CA VAL A 43 19.73 -21.79 -9.34
C VAL A 43 21.25 -21.68 -9.26
N HIS A 44 21.78 -21.30 -8.10
CA HIS A 44 23.21 -21.11 -7.84
C HIS A 44 23.45 -20.97 -6.33
N GLU A 45 24.59 -21.45 -5.81
CA GLU A 45 24.93 -21.37 -4.36
C GLU A 45 24.87 -19.93 -3.81
N ARG A 46 25.46 -18.96 -4.53
CA ARG A 46 25.45 -17.52 -4.21
C ARG A 46 24.09 -16.82 -4.39
N ALA A 47 23.07 -17.49 -4.90
CA ALA A 47 21.77 -16.85 -5.12
C ALA A 47 21.12 -16.44 -3.78
N ILE A 48 21.34 -17.22 -2.72
CA ILE A 48 20.82 -16.91 -1.39
C ILE A 48 21.34 -15.57 -0.86
N ASP A 49 22.62 -15.26 -1.06
CA ASP A 49 23.23 -14.01 -0.61
C ASP A 49 22.55 -12.78 -1.25
N TYR A 50 22.21 -12.87 -2.54
CA TYR A 50 21.47 -11.80 -3.22
C TYR A 50 20.03 -11.69 -2.73
N ILE A 51 19.38 -12.82 -2.46
CA ILE A 51 18.00 -12.85 -1.92
C ILE A 51 17.96 -12.27 -0.51
N GLU A 52 18.95 -12.57 0.34
CA GLU A 52 19.09 -12.01 1.68
C GLU A 52 19.34 -10.49 1.64
N GLN A 53 20.23 -10.05 0.76
CA GLN A 53 20.59 -8.63 0.63
C GLN A 53 19.46 -7.80 -0.01
N ALA A 54 18.70 -8.37 -0.94
CA ALA A 54 17.59 -7.71 -1.61
C ALA A 54 16.38 -8.65 -1.83
N PRO A 55 15.58 -8.90 -0.77
CA PRO A 55 14.42 -9.80 -0.83
C PRO A 55 13.40 -9.45 -1.92
N ALA A 56 13.33 -8.17 -2.31
CA ALA A 56 12.47 -7.70 -3.40
C ALA A 56 12.77 -8.34 -4.76
N LEU A 57 13.99 -8.86 -4.99
CA LEU A 57 14.35 -9.59 -6.22
C LEU A 57 13.42 -10.78 -6.47
N VAL A 58 12.97 -11.45 -5.42
CA VAL A 58 12.13 -12.65 -5.53
C VAL A 58 10.82 -12.37 -6.27
N LEU A 59 10.23 -11.18 -6.07
CA LEU A 59 9.01 -10.76 -6.76
C LEU A 59 9.19 -10.65 -8.29
N PHE A 60 10.42 -10.43 -8.76
CA PHE A 60 10.75 -10.21 -10.17
C PHE A 60 11.30 -11.47 -10.84
N ILE A 61 11.96 -12.35 -10.07
CA ILE A 61 12.44 -13.63 -10.58
C ILE A 61 11.27 -14.58 -10.82
N LEU A 62 10.29 -14.61 -9.92
CA LEU A 62 9.08 -15.41 -10.06
C LEU A 62 7.85 -14.60 -9.66
N PRO A 63 7.33 -13.74 -10.55
CA PRO A 63 6.08 -13.04 -10.30
C PRO A 63 4.91 -14.04 -10.22
N GLU A 64 4.61 -14.54 -9.02
CA GLU A 64 3.38 -15.28 -8.75
C GLU A 64 2.22 -14.28 -8.62
N ASP A 65 1.69 -13.84 -9.76
CA ASP A 65 0.40 -13.16 -9.74
C ASP A 65 -0.70 -14.20 -9.49
N ARG A 66 -1.61 -13.93 -8.54
CA ARG A 66 -2.73 -14.83 -8.19
C ARG A 66 -3.60 -15.20 -9.41
N LYS A 67 -3.50 -14.42 -10.49
CA LYS A 67 -4.28 -14.59 -11.73
C LYS A 67 -3.51 -15.22 -12.90
N ARG A 68 -2.19 -15.30 -12.85
CA ARG A 68 -1.36 -15.89 -13.93
C ARG A 68 -0.24 -16.72 -13.32
N LYS A 69 -0.37 -18.05 -13.42
CA LYS A 69 0.81 -18.91 -13.32
C LYS A 69 1.71 -18.56 -14.50
N LEU A 70 2.94 -18.13 -14.23
CA LEU A 70 3.96 -18.02 -15.28
C LEU A 70 4.05 -19.34 -16.04
N ALA A 71 4.12 -19.25 -17.36
CA ALA A 71 4.46 -20.40 -18.18
C ALA A 71 5.84 -20.94 -17.74
N GLY A 72 6.05 -22.25 -17.84
CA GLY A 72 7.30 -22.89 -17.41
C GLY A 72 8.55 -22.24 -18.03
N GLY A 73 8.45 -21.79 -19.29
CA GLY A 73 9.52 -21.09 -20.00
C GLY A 73 9.95 -19.76 -19.36
N ASP A 74 9.01 -18.95 -18.89
CA ASP A 74 9.32 -17.65 -18.27
C ASP A 74 10.05 -17.83 -16.92
N ARG A 75 9.65 -18.86 -16.15
CA ARG A 75 10.31 -19.23 -14.90
C ARG A 75 11.74 -19.69 -15.13
N ALA A 76 11.95 -20.53 -16.15
CA ALA A 76 13.28 -20.99 -16.53
C ALA A 76 14.17 -19.82 -16.98
N TYR A 77 13.63 -18.91 -17.81
CA TYR A 77 14.36 -17.73 -18.28
C TYR A 77 14.83 -16.84 -17.12
N ALA A 78 13.94 -16.53 -16.17
CA ALA A 78 14.29 -15.72 -15.01
C ALA A 78 15.32 -16.40 -14.09
N ALA A 79 15.19 -17.72 -13.88
CA ALA A 79 16.19 -18.51 -13.16
C ALA A 79 17.55 -18.51 -13.85
N HIS A 80 17.58 -18.72 -15.17
CA HIS A 80 18.81 -18.68 -15.95
C HIS A 80 19.50 -17.32 -15.87
N ARG A 81 18.72 -16.24 -15.90
CA ARG A 81 19.25 -14.87 -15.76
C ARG A 81 19.90 -14.65 -14.39
N LEU A 82 19.27 -15.10 -13.30
CA LEU A 82 19.86 -15.03 -11.97
C LEU A 82 21.13 -15.89 -11.88
N ALA A 83 21.09 -17.13 -12.36
CA ALA A 83 22.23 -18.03 -12.37
C ALA A 83 23.42 -17.43 -13.14
N TYR A 84 23.16 -16.82 -14.30
CA TYR A 84 24.18 -16.12 -15.09
C TYR A 84 24.85 -15.00 -14.27
N HIS A 85 24.07 -14.14 -13.62
CA HIS A 85 24.62 -13.08 -12.78
C HIS A 85 25.42 -13.62 -11.58
N CYS A 86 24.97 -14.72 -10.97
CA CYS A 86 25.67 -15.36 -9.86
C CYS A 86 27.03 -15.93 -10.28
N ARG A 87 27.10 -16.63 -11.42
CA ARG A 87 28.34 -17.18 -11.99
C ARG A 87 29.36 -16.09 -12.30
N GLN A 88 28.89 -14.96 -12.83
CA GLN A 88 29.74 -13.82 -13.17
C GLN A 88 30.13 -12.97 -11.95
N GLY A 89 29.60 -13.26 -10.75
CA GLY A 89 29.90 -12.47 -9.54
C GLY A 89 29.45 -11.01 -9.65
N VAL A 90 28.34 -10.76 -10.35
CA VAL A 90 27.86 -9.40 -10.62
C VAL A 90 27.45 -8.70 -9.32
N ARG A 91 27.93 -7.47 -9.10
CA ARG A 91 27.58 -6.69 -7.90
C ARG A 91 26.05 -6.55 -7.74
N LEU A 92 25.55 -6.58 -6.50
CA LEU A 92 24.12 -6.49 -6.18
C LEU A 92 23.41 -5.33 -6.92
N LYS A 93 24.05 -4.16 -6.99
CA LYS A 93 23.53 -2.99 -7.70
C LYS A 93 23.20 -3.27 -9.17
N GLU A 94 24.09 -3.97 -9.87
CA GLU A 94 23.90 -4.29 -11.28
C GLU A 94 22.85 -5.39 -11.46
N ILE A 95 22.78 -6.37 -10.55
CA ILE A 95 21.70 -7.37 -10.55
C ILE A 95 20.35 -6.70 -10.34
N MET A 96 20.20 -5.87 -9.30
CA MET A 96 18.97 -5.14 -9.03
C MET A 96 18.56 -4.28 -10.23
N LYS A 97 19.51 -3.55 -10.82
CA LYS A 97 19.28 -2.75 -12.03
C LYS A 97 18.82 -3.61 -13.21
N SER A 98 19.36 -4.82 -13.38
CA SER A 98 18.95 -5.73 -14.45
C SER A 98 17.48 -6.15 -14.31
N TYR A 99 16.98 -6.30 -13.08
CA TYR A 99 15.56 -6.53 -12.78
C TYR A 99 14.70 -5.25 -12.74
N GLY A 100 15.26 -4.08 -13.08
CA GLY A 100 14.57 -2.80 -13.05
C GLY A 100 14.30 -2.28 -11.62
N LEU A 101 15.08 -2.74 -10.64
CA LEU A 101 14.99 -2.30 -9.25
C LEU A 101 16.01 -1.21 -8.93
N THR A 102 15.64 -0.30 -8.05
CA THR A 102 16.54 0.71 -7.49
C THR A 102 17.17 0.21 -6.19
N MET A 103 18.42 0.60 -5.92
CA MET A 103 19.17 0.16 -4.74
C MET A 103 18.46 0.33 -3.39
N PRO A 104 17.69 1.40 -3.13
CA PRO A 104 16.96 1.55 -1.87
C PRO A 104 16.00 0.39 -1.56
N LEU A 105 15.45 -0.27 -2.59
CA LEU A 105 14.51 -1.39 -2.41
C LEU A 105 15.13 -2.62 -1.75
N ARG A 106 16.47 -2.68 -1.66
CA ARG A 106 17.17 -3.70 -0.86
C ARG A 106 16.80 -3.66 0.63
N LYS A 107 16.34 -2.50 1.13
CA LYS A 107 15.93 -2.31 2.53
C LYS A 107 14.61 -3.05 2.86
N LEU A 108 13.84 -3.47 1.85
CA LEU A 108 12.60 -4.23 2.06
C LEU A 108 12.91 -5.61 2.65
N LYS A 109 12.20 -5.96 3.72
CA LYS A 109 12.38 -7.24 4.43
C LYS A 109 11.47 -8.29 3.80
N GLY A 110 11.99 -9.49 3.55
CA GLY A 110 11.23 -10.60 2.96
C GLY A 110 9.92 -10.90 3.70
N LYS A 111 9.91 -10.82 5.03
CA LYS A 111 8.71 -11.05 5.86
C LYS A 111 7.60 -10.00 5.68
N ALA A 112 7.93 -8.82 5.17
CA ALA A 112 6.96 -7.77 4.86
C ALA A 112 6.37 -7.92 3.45
N LEU A 113 7.07 -8.60 2.55
CA LEU A 113 6.67 -8.78 1.16
C LEU A 113 5.59 -9.87 1.01
N ALA A 114 4.67 -9.62 0.10
CA ALA A 114 3.67 -10.55 -0.40
C ALA A 114 3.63 -10.50 -1.94
N PRO A 115 3.13 -11.54 -2.62
CA PRO A 115 3.12 -11.57 -4.09
C PRO A 115 2.35 -10.41 -4.72
N GLU A 116 1.25 -9.98 -4.10
CA GLU A 116 0.46 -8.82 -4.53
C GLU A 116 1.24 -7.49 -4.55
N ASP A 117 2.38 -7.39 -3.86
CA ASP A 117 3.17 -6.16 -3.80
C ASP A 117 4.02 -5.93 -5.05
N LEU A 118 4.06 -6.86 -6.03
CA LEU A 118 4.84 -6.68 -7.26
C LEU A 118 4.53 -5.35 -7.96
N GLY A 119 3.25 -4.99 -8.07
CA GLY A 119 2.82 -3.72 -8.67
C GLY A 119 3.27 -2.49 -7.87
N VAL A 120 3.35 -2.62 -6.54
CA VAL A 120 3.85 -1.58 -5.63
C VAL A 120 5.36 -1.44 -5.75
N VAL A 121 6.11 -2.55 -5.75
CA VAL A 121 7.57 -2.52 -5.86
C VAL A 121 8.00 -1.99 -7.23
N ARG A 122 7.29 -2.34 -8.31
CA ARG A 122 7.50 -1.73 -9.64
C ARG A 122 7.27 -0.23 -9.62
N LEU A 123 6.20 0.23 -8.97
CA LEU A 123 5.94 1.66 -8.80
C LEU A 123 7.06 2.35 -8.02
N LEU A 124 7.49 1.78 -6.89
CA LEU A 124 8.58 2.35 -6.11
C LEU A 124 9.90 2.41 -6.90
N ALA A 125 10.13 1.47 -7.82
CA ALA A 125 11.31 1.47 -8.66
C ALA A 125 11.34 2.61 -9.70
N THR A 126 10.19 3.22 -10.04
CA THR A 126 10.14 4.38 -10.95
C THR A 126 10.34 5.71 -10.24
N LEU A 127 10.27 5.74 -8.90
CA LEU A 127 10.43 6.96 -8.12
C LEU A 127 11.92 7.32 -7.93
N PRO A 128 12.24 8.60 -7.66
CA PRO A 128 13.60 9.01 -7.31
C PRO A 128 14.17 8.17 -6.14
N PRO A 129 15.40 7.64 -6.25
CA PRO A 129 15.98 6.80 -5.19
C PRO A 129 16.06 7.48 -3.81
N SER A 130 16.19 8.81 -3.78
CA SER A 130 16.17 9.61 -2.55
C SER A 130 14.84 9.48 -1.82
N VAL A 131 13.72 9.62 -2.54
CA VAL A 131 12.35 9.49 -2.01
C VAL A 131 12.13 8.09 -1.43
N VAL A 132 12.48 7.05 -2.20
CA VAL A 132 12.33 5.65 -1.75
C VAL A 132 13.20 5.35 -0.53
N SER A 133 14.44 5.84 -0.51
CA SER A 133 15.37 5.61 0.60
C SER A 133 14.89 6.21 1.92
N GLN A 134 14.19 7.35 1.85
CA GLN A 134 13.60 8.05 3.01
C GLN A 134 12.25 7.46 3.43
N ALA A 135 11.49 6.87 2.50
CA ALA A 135 10.14 6.39 2.76
C ALA A 135 10.08 4.96 3.31
N ILE A 136 11.05 4.06 3.03
CA ILE A 136 10.94 2.67 3.52
C ILE A 136 11.04 2.62 5.05
N PRO A 137 10.00 2.16 5.77
CA PRO A 137 10.07 2.00 7.23
C PRO A 137 11.10 0.96 7.65
N ASN A 138 11.66 1.08 8.87
CA ASN A 138 12.68 0.14 9.35
C ASN A 138 12.11 -1.19 9.87
N SER A 139 10.90 -1.19 10.44
CA SER A 139 10.29 -2.38 11.04
C SER A 139 9.51 -3.21 10.00
N ILE A 140 9.52 -4.54 10.15
CA ILE A 140 8.80 -5.45 9.24
C ILE A 140 7.29 -5.16 9.25
N ALA A 141 6.72 -4.93 10.44
CA ALA A 141 5.30 -4.67 10.61
C ALA A 141 4.88 -3.35 9.94
N ASP A 142 5.71 -2.31 10.05
CA ASP A 142 5.42 -1.02 9.42
C ASP A 142 5.67 -1.06 7.91
N GLN A 143 6.68 -1.78 7.43
CA GLN A 143 6.85 -2.03 5.99
C GLN A 143 5.62 -2.73 5.39
N ARG A 144 5.05 -3.75 6.05
CA ARG A 144 3.84 -4.43 5.55
C ARG A 144 2.64 -3.47 5.49
N ARG A 145 2.43 -2.69 6.55
CA ARG A 145 1.35 -1.70 6.61
C ARG A 145 1.51 -0.63 5.53
N TRP A 146 2.72 -0.12 5.38
CA TRP A 146 3.09 0.87 4.37
C TRP A 146 2.90 0.33 2.95
N LEU A 147 3.44 -0.86 2.61
CA LEU A 147 3.24 -1.49 1.30
C LEU A 147 1.75 -1.69 0.98
N SER A 148 0.96 -2.12 1.97
CA SER A 148 -0.49 -2.25 1.78
C SER A 148 -1.18 -0.90 1.52
N ALA A 149 -0.75 0.17 2.19
CA ALA A 149 -1.32 1.50 2.01
C ALA A 149 -0.92 2.12 0.66
N VAL A 150 0.35 1.94 0.24
CA VAL A 150 0.83 2.37 -1.08
C VAL A 150 0.12 1.58 -2.19
N GLY A 151 -0.12 0.28 -1.98
CA GLY A 151 -0.90 -0.55 -2.89
C GLY A 151 -2.33 -0.05 -3.06
N GLU A 152 -2.97 0.36 -1.96
CA GLU A 152 -4.31 0.94 -1.99
C GLU A 152 -4.33 2.30 -2.68
N TRP A 153 -3.37 3.18 -2.35
CA TRP A 153 -3.18 4.46 -3.04
C TRP A 153 -3.04 4.25 -4.54
N ARG A 154 -2.12 3.38 -4.97
CA ARG A 154 -1.91 3.02 -6.39
C ARG A 154 -3.18 2.50 -7.04
N ARG A 155 -3.93 1.63 -6.37
CA ARG A 155 -5.17 1.04 -6.91
C ARG A 155 -6.21 2.11 -7.17
N ILE A 156 -6.49 2.97 -6.19
CA ILE A 156 -7.48 4.03 -6.34
C ILE A 156 -7.02 5.06 -7.37
N CYS A 157 -5.73 5.42 -7.32
CA CYS A 157 -5.15 6.38 -8.25
C CYS A 157 -5.11 5.89 -9.69
N SER A 158 -5.08 4.58 -9.95
CA SER A 158 -5.00 4.07 -11.33
C SER A 158 -6.16 4.49 -12.25
N HIS A 159 -7.27 4.97 -11.68
CA HIS A 159 -8.44 5.45 -12.41
C HIS A 159 -8.50 6.97 -12.62
N VAL A 160 -7.59 7.72 -12.02
CA VAL A 160 -7.55 9.19 -12.10
C VAL A 160 -6.28 9.60 -12.87
N ARG A 161 -6.31 10.70 -13.62
CA ARG A 161 -5.16 11.14 -14.44
C ARG A 161 -4.11 11.81 -13.55
N TRP A 162 -3.21 11.04 -12.93
CA TRP A 162 -2.23 11.60 -11.99
C TRP A 162 -0.89 11.97 -12.64
N THR A 163 -0.30 13.01 -12.08
CA THR A 163 1.11 13.38 -12.15
C THR A 163 1.91 12.59 -11.11
N ASP A 164 3.08 12.05 -11.49
CA ASP A 164 3.99 11.25 -10.62
C ASP A 164 4.29 11.90 -9.25
N ILE A 165 4.21 13.23 -9.19
CA ILE A 165 4.46 14.04 -7.98
C ILE A 165 3.57 13.68 -6.77
N TYR A 166 2.31 13.28 -7.02
CA TYR A 166 1.40 12.89 -5.93
C TYR A 166 1.73 11.51 -5.37
N ILE A 167 2.32 10.64 -6.19
CA ILE A 167 2.78 9.32 -5.76
C ILE A 167 3.99 9.49 -4.85
N GLU A 168 4.94 10.35 -5.21
CA GLU A 168 6.10 10.66 -4.36
C GLU A 168 5.67 11.18 -2.99
N TRP A 169 4.76 12.16 -2.96
CA TRP A 169 4.19 12.69 -1.73
C TRP A 169 3.52 11.59 -0.90
N ALA A 170 2.65 10.80 -1.52
CA ALA A 170 1.91 9.76 -0.81
C ALA A 170 2.83 8.70 -0.21
N VAL A 171 3.83 8.25 -0.97
CA VAL A 171 4.81 7.25 -0.52
C VAL A 171 5.55 7.71 0.74
N VAL A 172 5.92 9.00 0.80
CA VAL A 172 6.59 9.60 1.97
C VAL A 172 5.62 9.75 3.15
N GLN A 173 4.41 10.25 2.92
CA GLN A 173 3.45 10.50 4.01
C GLN A 173 2.92 9.19 4.62
N LEU A 174 2.66 8.18 3.79
CA LEU A 174 2.23 6.85 4.24
C LEU A 174 3.29 6.15 5.11
N ALA A 175 4.57 6.53 4.97
CA ALA A 175 5.64 6.02 5.80
C ALA A 175 5.68 6.66 7.19
N LYS A 176 5.33 7.95 7.26
CA LYS A 176 5.35 8.76 8.49
C LYS A 176 4.13 8.53 9.37
N HIS A 177 2.97 8.27 8.76
CA HIS A 177 1.69 8.24 9.46
C HIS A 177 1.06 6.84 9.46
N LYS A 178 0.39 6.50 10.56
CA LYS A 178 -0.48 5.31 10.63
C LYS A 178 -1.81 5.62 9.95
N VAL A 179 -1.84 5.40 8.65
CA VAL A 179 -2.97 5.78 7.79
C VAL A 179 -4.05 4.69 7.77
N ARG A 180 -5.33 5.10 7.87
CA ARG A 180 -6.47 4.21 7.65
C ARG A 180 -6.75 4.13 6.15
N LYS A 181 -7.21 2.97 5.68
CA LYS A 181 -7.57 2.77 4.26
C LYS A 181 -8.63 3.77 3.78
N SER A 182 -9.58 4.13 4.64
CA SER A 182 -10.59 5.15 4.36
C SER A 182 -9.98 6.51 4.01
N ASP A 183 -8.94 6.92 4.76
CA ASP A 183 -8.31 8.23 4.59
C ASP A 183 -7.60 8.34 3.23
N VAL A 184 -7.04 7.23 2.74
CA VAL A 184 -6.47 7.13 1.38
C VAL A 184 -7.57 7.40 0.34
N GLY A 185 -8.73 6.76 0.49
CA GLY A 185 -9.89 6.98 -0.38
C GLY A 185 -10.36 8.44 -0.37
N THR A 186 -10.46 9.04 0.81
CA THR A 186 -10.87 10.44 0.97
C THR A 186 -9.95 11.40 0.22
N ILE A 187 -8.62 11.30 0.45
CA ILE A 187 -7.64 12.18 -0.20
C ILE A 187 -7.60 11.92 -1.71
N THR A 188 -7.69 10.66 -2.14
CA THR A 188 -7.63 10.35 -3.57
C THR A 188 -8.84 10.84 -4.35
N ASP A 189 -10.03 10.82 -3.73
CA ASP A 189 -11.24 11.43 -4.29
C ASP A 189 -11.10 12.96 -4.37
N PHE A 190 -10.57 13.59 -3.31
CA PHE A 190 -10.27 15.03 -3.29
C PHE A 190 -9.34 15.45 -4.43
N ILE A 191 -8.28 14.71 -4.71
CA ILE A 191 -7.34 15.09 -5.78
C ILE A 191 -7.91 14.78 -7.16
N GLY A 192 -8.69 13.71 -7.29
CA GLY A 192 -9.23 13.30 -8.59
C GLY A 192 -10.42 14.12 -9.06
N ARG A 193 -11.17 14.74 -8.12
CA ARG A 193 -12.42 15.46 -8.41
C ARG A 193 -12.48 16.86 -7.84
N GLY A 194 -11.56 17.23 -6.97
CA GLY A 194 -11.52 18.55 -6.36
C GLY A 194 -11.04 19.61 -7.34
N ASP A 195 -11.50 20.84 -7.11
CA ASP A 195 -11.17 21.99 -7.95
C ASP A 195 -9.74 22.51 -7.72
N LEU A 196 -9.07 22.03 -6.66
CA LEU A 196 -7.75 22.49 -6.24
C LEU A 196 -6.77 21.31 -6.20
N PRO A 197 -5.52 21.51 -6.66
CA PRO A 197 -4.48 20.51 -6.52
C PRO A 197 -4.13 20.28 -5.04
N LEU A 198 -3.65 19.07 -4.72
CA LEU A 198 -3.09 18.82 -3.39
C LEU A 198 -1.85 19.71 -3.19
N ASN A 199 -1.85 20.50 -2.11
CA ASN A 199 -0.64 21.19 -1.71
C ASN A 199 0.36 20.20 -1.12
N LEU A 200 1.47 19.99 -1.84
CA LEU A 200 2.50 19.01 -1.50
C LEU A 200 3.29 19.36 -0.23
N ALA A 201 3.20 20.59 0.26
CA ALA A 201 3.75 20.99 1.56
C ALA A 201 2.89 20.51 2.74
N TRP A 202 1.66 20.06 2.49
CA TRP A 202 0.80 19.53 3.55
C TRP A 202 1.31 18.18 4.03
N GLU A 203 1.26 17.99 5.34
CA GLU A 203 1.35 16.67 5.96
C GLU A 203 -0.01 15.96 5.89
N TRP A 204 0.01 14.64 6.13
CA TRP A 204 -1.19 13.80 6.06
C TRP A 204 -2.39 14.36 6.84
N PRO A 205 -2.27 14.82 8.11
CA PRO A 205 -3.40 15.34 8.88
C PRO A 205 -4.03 16.59 8.27
N ARG A 206 -3.23 17.44 7.62
CA ARG A 206 -3.75 18.64 6.95
C ARG A 206 -4.42 18.29 5.63
N ALA A 207 -3.84 17.35 4.87
CA ALA A 207 -4.43 16.87 3.62
C ALA A 207 -5.79 16.19 3.84
N ILE A 208 -5.93 15.36 4.88
CA ILE A 208 -7.21 14.74 5.20
C ILE A 208 -8.25 15.77 5.63
N ALA A 209 -7.88 16.74 6.47
CA ALA A 209 -8.80 17.81 6.89
C ALA A 209 -9.29 18.65 5.70
N ALA A 210 -8.39 18.98 4.76
CA ALA A 210 -8.77 19.71 3.54
C ALA A 210 -9.68 18.89 2.62
N ALA A 211 -9.45 17.58 2.53
CA ALA A 211 -10.32 16.67 1.78
C ALA A 211 -11.70 16.56 2.43
N ASP A 212 -11.77 16.42 3.76
CA ASP A 212 -13.03 16.40 4.52
C ASP A 212 -13.80 17.73 4.34
N ASP A 213 -13.13 18.88 4.44
CA ASP A 213 -13.74 20.20 4.22
C ASP A 213 -14.30 20.34 2.79
N TRP A 214 -13.62 19.75 1.80
CA TRP A 214 -14.11 19.73 0.42
C TRP A 214 -15.33 18.80 0.27
N HIS A 215 -15.31 17.61 0.86
CA HIS A 215 -16.45 16.68 0.85
C HIS A 215 -17.68 17.26 1.56
N ASP A 216 -17.49 17.98 2.66
CA ASP A 216 -18.57 18.63 3.38
C ASP A 216 -19.16 19.80 2.56
N ARG A 217 -18.33 20.58 1.85
CA ARG A 217 -18.80 21.61 0.90
C ARG A 217 -19.57 21.02 -0.29
N LEU A 218 -19.08 19.92 -0.88
CA LEU A 218 -19.80 19.22 -1.94
C LEU A 218 -21.15 18.70 -1.44
N SER A 219 -21.18 18.07 -0.26
CA SER A 219 -22.42 17.59 0.34
C SER A 219 -23.41 18.73 0.57
N ALA A 220 -22.91 19.92 0.93
CA ALA A 220 -23.73 21.10 1.10
C ALA A 220 -24.26 21.68 -0.23
N GLY A 221 -23.41 21.72 -1.27
CA GLY A 221 -23.79 22.15 -2.61
C GLY A 221 -24.79 21.20 -3.28
N ASP A 222 -24.57 19.89 -3.17
CA ASP A 222 -25.47 18.85 -3.66
C ASP A 222 -26.82 18.88 -2.94
N ALA A 223 -26.84 19.15 -1.63
CA ALA A 223 -28.08 19.35 -0.88
C ALA A 223 -28.87 20.56 -1.42
N LYS A 224 -28.19 21.68 -1.67
CA LYS A 224 -28.79 22.86 -2.29
C LYS A 224 -29.33 22.57 -3.70
N ALA A 225 -28.57 21.85 -4.52
CA ALA A 225 -28.96 21.53 -5.88
C ALA A 225 -30.12 20.51 -5.95
N ARG A 226 -30.15 19.50 -5.07
CA ARG A 226 -31.17 18.45 -5.06
C ARG A 226 -32.44 18.81 -4.33
N PHE A 227 -32.35 19.58 -3.24
CA PHE A 227 -33.48 19.85 -2.36
C PHE A 227 -33.88 21.32 -2.34
N GLY A 228 -33.19 22.19 -3.09
CA GLY A 228 -33.46 23.63 -3.11
C GLY A 228 -33.16 24.34 -1.79
N VAL A 229 -32.55 23.64 -0.82
CA VAL A 229 -32.27 24.15 0.53
C VAL A 229 -30.79 24.04 0.86
N MET A 230 -30.23 25.08 1.49
CA MET A 230 -28.83 25.01 1.95
C MET A 230 -28.66 23.90 3.00
N ALA A 231 -27.44 23.40 3.15
CA ALA A 231 -27.14 22.32 4.09
C ALA A 231 -27.50 22.61 5.56
N ASP A 232 -27.48 23.90 5.91
CA ASP A 232 -27.78 24.49 7.20
C ASP A 232 -29.15 25.17 7.25
N GLN A 233 -29.87 25.23 6.13
CA GLN A 233 -31.20 25.81 6.09
C GLN A 233 -32.14 24.96 6.93
N VAL A 234 -32.68 25.57 7.97
CA VAL A 234 -33.70 24.98 8.83
C VAL A 234 -34.98 24.87 7.99
N VAL A 235 -35.38 23.63 7.70
CA VAL A 235 -36.67 23.31 7.10
C VAL A 235 -37.72 23.49 8.18
N ASP A 236 -38.66 24.40 7.94
CA ASP A 236 -39.84 24.51 8.79
C ASP A 236 -40.73 23.28 8.57
N LEU A 237 -40.89 22.49 9.63
CA LEU A 237 -41.72 21.28 9.61
C LEU A 237 -43.17 21.60 10.04
N GLY A 238 -43.54 22.88 10.16
CA GLY A 238 -44.87 23.31 10.59
C GLY A 238 -45.16 22.85 12.02
N THR A 239 -46.28 22.17 12.22
CA THR A 239 -46.74 21.70 13.54
C THR A 239 -46.09 20.39 14.00
N HIS A 240 -45.13 19.84 13.26
CA HIS A 240 -44.46 18.62 13.68
C HIS A 240 -43.59 18.87 14.92
N PRO A 241 -43.67 17.98 15.94
CA PRO A 241 -42.89 18.15 17.16
C PRO A 241 -41.41 17.91 16.90
N ASP A 242 -40.56 18.67 17.58
CA ASP A 242 -39.09 18.52 17.52
C ASP A 242 -38.58 17.18 18.02
N HIS A 243 -39.34 16.60 18.94
CA HIS A 243 -39.04 15.36 19.60
C HIS A 243 -40.35 14.67 19.97
N THR A 244 -40.45 13.39 19.67
CA THR A 244 -41.56 12.55 20.11
C THR A 244 -41.07 11.16 20.47
N VAL A 245 -41.73 10.53 21.44
CA VAL A 245 -41.47 9.14 21.82
C VAL A 245 -42.71 8.32 21.46
N LEU A 246 -42.54 7.38 20.55
CA LEU A 246 -43.60 6.46 20.12
C LEU A 246 -43.14 5.04 20.35
N TYR A 247 -43.93 4.27 21.11
CA TYR A 247 -43.64 2.86 21.44
C TYR A 247 -42.24 2.64 22.06
N GLY A 248 -41.77 3.59 22.88
CA GLY A 248 -40.46 3.54 23.52
C GLY A 248 -39.28 3.87 22.59
N LEU A 249 -39.54 4.25 21.33
CA LEU A 249 -38.53 4.72 20.39
C LEU A 249 -38.54 6.25 20.35
N GLU A 250 -37.34 6.83 20.46
CA GLU A 250 -37.12 8.27 20.42
C GLU A 250 -36.94 8.77 18.98
N PHE A 251 -37.82 9.66 18.55
CA PHE A 251 -37.76 10.31 17.25
C PHE A 251 -37.40 11.78 17.45
N VAL A 252 -36.34 12.22 16.76
CA VAL A 252 -35.88 13.61 16.77
C VAL A 252 -35.98 14.15 15.36
N ALA A 253 -36.64 15.29 15.20
CA ALA A 253 -36.77 15.97 13.92
C ALA A 253 -35.39 16.45 13.42
N LEU A 254 -35.00 16.01 12.23
CA LEU A 254 -33.78 16.46 11.56
C LEU A 254 -34.16 17.60 10.62
N ARG A 255 -34.07 18.82 11.14
CA ARG A 255 -34.53 20.04 10.46
C ARG A 255 -33.54 20.58 9.43
N THR A 256 -32.33 20.04 9.35
CA THR A 256 -31.34 20.45 8.35
C THR A 256 -30.76 19.23 7.66
N PRO A 257 -30.39 19.33 6.36
CA PRO A 257 -29.64 18.29 5.67
C PRO A 257 -28.38 17.85 6.44
N THR A 258 -27.69 18.77 7.10
CA THR A 258 -26.50 18.48 7.93
C THR A 258 -26.82 17.61 9.13
N GLN A 259 -27.93 17.85 9.83
CA GLN A 259 -28.38 17.00 10.94
C GLN A 259 -28.69 15.57 10.47
N SER A 260 -29.34 15.44 9.30
CA SER A 260 -29.62 14.15 8.67
C SER A 260 -28.34 13.38 8.31
N MET A 261 -27.38 14.04 7.66
CA MET A 261 -26.10 13.41 7.30
C MET A 261 -25.27 13.02 8.52
N ARG A 262 -25.18 13.88 9.54
CA ARG A 262 -24.46 13.57 10.79
C ARG A 262 -25.06 12.38 11.54
N ARG A 263 -26.40 12.25 11.57
CA ARG A 263 -27.07 11.11 12.20
C ARG A 263 -26.90 9.84 11.39
N ALA A 264 -27.00 9.89 10.06
CA ALA A 264 -26.70 8.76 9.19
C ALA A 264 -25.27 8.24 9.36
N ARG A 265 -24.26 9.14 9.44
CA ARG A 265 -22.86 8.76 9.73
C ARG A 265 -22.74 8.04 11.08
N ARG A 266 -23.40 8.53 12.15
CA ARG A 266 -23.39 7.87 13.48
C ARG A 266 -24.10 6.51 13.51
N CYS A 267 -25.23 6.37 12.83
CA CYS A 267 -25.96 5.10 12.75
C CYS A 267 -25.16 4.02 12.00
N THR A 268 -24.35 4.43 11.00
CA THR A 268 -23.49 3.50 10.27
C THR A 268 -22.33 2.97 11.13
N THR A 269 -21.83 3.77 12.08
CA THR A 269 -20.78 3.35 13.04
C THR A 269 -21.31 2.57 14.24
N ALA A 270 -22.62 2.63 14.49
CA ALA A 270 -23.27 2.07 15.68
C ALA A 270 -24.00 0.75 15.44
N LEU A 271 -23.91 0.15 14.24
CA LEU A 271 -24.41 -1.21 14.04
C LEU A 271 -23.55 -2.18 14.88
N PRO A 272 -24.10 -2.81 15.93
CA PRO A 272 -23.39 -3.89 16.59
C PRO A 272 -23.21 -4.99 15.56
N ALA A 273 -22.00 -5.56 15.49
CA ALA A 273 -21.75 -6.79 14.75
C ALA A 273 -22.81 -7.81 15.21
N THR A 274 -23.79 -8.09 14.36
CA THR A 274 -24.76 -9.13 14.62
C THR A 274 -23.95 -10.40 14.83
N SER A 275 -23.94 -10.90 16.06
CA SER A 275 -23.36 -12.18 16.38
C SER A 275 -24.11 -13.21 15.53
N ARG A 276 -23.47 -13.70 14.48
CA ARG A 276 -23.83 -15.01 13.93
C ARG A 276 -23.57 -16.02 15.04
N ARG A 277 -24.61 -16.32 15.82
CA ARG A 277 -24.68 -17.56 16.57
C ARG A 277 -25.42 -18.57 15.70
N SER A 278 -24.69 -19.64 15.40
CA SER A 278 -25.11 -21.01 15.04
C SER A 278 -26.22 -21.15 14.02
#